data_AF-A0A0K0MPX6-F1
#
_entry.id   AF-A0A0K0MPX6-F1
#
_cell.length_a   1.000
_cell.length_b   1.000
_cell.length_c   1.000
_cell.angle_alpha   90.00
_cell.angle_beta   90.00
_cell.angle_gamma   90.00
#
_symmetry.space_group_name_H-M   'P 1'
#
loop_
_entity.id
_entity.type
_entity.pdbx_description
1 polymer ?
#
loop_
_entity_poly.entity_id
_entity_poly.type
_entity_poly.pdbx_seq_one_letter_code
_entity_poly.pdbx_strand_id
1 'polypeptide(L)'
;MYLSLGEFILGDDPQEFMLSWTAQDKDKWVVENVGLSRTNGELELFEKKWFDYRHLHPMDATLIFAESYKREYAKILESHGREDFRKAPFRTGLKRVPFIRLSKANITSLWKARQKADELGVDYGYFISSMLSIAARREWNELPRPQHLWQEDLLEIFTDKHNKHNQTRINGSRLSYFTTNEYVGDEIQDAHRRFVMEQFHNALPSKRPLFAYSAFYLLKYVDEQLFSSQFPEVHRKALRLV
;
A
#
# COMPACT_ATOMS: atom_id res chain seq x y z
N MET A 1 1.40 18.01 -9.92
CA MET A 1 0.60 17.84 -8.69
C MET A 1 1.54 17.23 -7.66
N TYR A 2 1.78 17.88 -6.52
CA TYR A 2 2.60 17.29 -5.47
C TYR A 2 1.72 16.34 -4.68
N LEU A 3 1.86 15.04 -4.94
CA LEU A 3 1.37 14.02 -4.02
C LEU A 3 1.97 14.38 -2.65
N SER A 4 1.16 14.61 -1.63
CA SER A 4 1.67 15.15 -0.37
C SER A 4 0.99 14.49 0.80
N LEU A 5 1.64 14.52 1.96
CA LEU A 5 1.06 13.98 3.19
C LEU A 5 -0.32 14.59 3.50
N GLY A 6 -0.59 15.81 3.05
CA GLY A 6 -1.89 16.49 3.20
C GLY A 6 -3.06 15.79 2.50
N GLU A 7 -2.82 14.92 1.52
CA GLU A 7 -3.88 14.10 0.90
C GLU A 7 -4.35 12.95 1.83
N PHE A 8 -3.54 12.62 2.84
CA PHE A 8 -3.80 11.51 3.77
C PHE A 8 -4.18 11.97 5.17
N ILE A 9 -3.91 13.24 5.51
CA ILE A 9 -4.23 13.86 6.80
C ILE A 9 -5.43 14.80 6.58
N LEU A 10 -6.57 14.47 7.21
CA LEU A 10 -7.79 15.30 7.13
C LEU A 10 -7.70 16.49 8.10
N GLY A 11 -8.51 17.53 7.86
CA GLY A 11 -8.69 18.61 8.83
C GLY A 11 -9.15 18.07 10.19
N ASP A 12 -8.56 18.58 11.28
CA ASP A 12 -8.71 18.10 12.66
C ASP A 12 -8.01 16.76 13.00
N ASP A 13 -7.20 16.21 12.09
CA ASP A 13 -6.38 15.04 12.43
C ASP A 13 -5.32 15.43 13.49
N PRO A 14 -5.15 14.67 14.59
CA PRO A 14 -4.12 14.90 15.60
C PRO A 14 -2.68 14.97 15.05
N GLN A 15 -2.47 14.60 13.79
CA GLN A 15 -1.21 14.57 13.07
C GLN A 15 -0.96 15.80 12.19
N GLU A 16 -1.91 16.73 12.09
CA GLU A 16 -1.84 17.94 11.26
C GLU A 16 -0.55 18.76 11.51
N PHE A 17 -0.09 18.82 12.75
CA PHE A 17 1.15 19.54 13.10
C PHE A 17 2.39 19.01 12.36
N MET A 18 2.39 17.78 11.83
CA MET A 18 3.51 17.24 11.05
C MET A 18 3.55 17.76 9.62
N LEU A 19 2.47 18.38 9.12
CA LEU A 19 2.47 19.03 7.82
C LEU A 19 3.41 20.25 7.78
N SER A 20 3.70 20.86 8.93
CA SER A 20 4.65 21.96 9.06
C SER A 20 6.10 21.51 9.20
N TRP A 21 6.37 20.20 9.29
CA TRP A 21 7.73 19.69 9.47
C TRP A 21 8.46 19.61 8.14
N THR A 22 9.66 20.19 8.09
CA THR A 22 10.56 20.07 6.95
C THR A 22 11.16 18.67 6.86
N ALA A 23 11.81 18.34 5.74
CA ALA A 23 12.58 17.10 5.62
C ALA A 23 13.66 16.99 6.72
N GLN A 24 14.34 18.10 7.05
CA GLN A 24 15.36 18.14 8.09
C GLN A 24 14.80 17.85 9.48
N ASP A 25 13.61 18.37 9.80
CA ASP A 25 12.93 18.08 11.07
C ASP A 25 12.60 16.59 11.19
N LYS A 26 12.14 16.00 10.08
CA LYS A 26 11.80 14.57 10.01
C LYS A 26 13.06 13.70 10.12
N ASP A 27 14.15 14.06 9.44
CA ASP A 27 15.43 13.36 9.54
C ASP A 27 15.95 13.35 10.98
N LYS A 28 15.96 14.52 11.63
CA LYS A 28 16.35 14.63 13.03
C LYS A 28 15.52 13.72 13.93
N TRP A 29 14.20 13.74 13.76
CA TRP A 29 13.31 12.87 14.53
C TRP A 29 13.57 11.38 14.29
N VAL A 30 13.80 10.98 13.04
CA VAL A 30 14.11 9.60 12.66
C VAL A 30 15.40 9.13 13.31
N VAL A 31 16.46 9.95 13.31
CA VAL A 31 17.72 9.60 13.98
C VAL A 31 17.51 9.37 15.48
N GLU A 32 16.76 10.25 16.14
CA GLU A 32 16.53 10.20 17.59
C GLU A 32 15.61 9.04 18.04
N ASN A 33 14.65 8.64 17.19
CA ASN A 33 13.56 7.73 17.59
C ASN A 33 13.61 6.35 16.91
N VAL A 34 14.19 6.25 15.72
CA VAL A 34 14.30 5.00 14.93
C VAL A 34 15.75 4.52 14.91
N GLY A 35 16.68 5.44 14.70
CA GLY A 35 18.12 5.20 14.61
C GLY A 35 18.59 4.81 13.21
N LEU A 36 19.78 5.28 12.84
CA LEU A 36 20.35 5.16 11.49
C LEU A 36 20.51 3.72 10.99
N SER A 37 20.78 2.76 11.87
CA SER A 37 20.95 1.36 11.45
C SER A 37 19.68 0.76 10.85
N ARG A 38 18.50 1.29 11.18
CA ARG A 38 17.20 0.84 10.66
C ARG A 38 16.76 1.61 9.43
N THR A 39 17.45 2.70 9.08
CA THR A 39 17.22 3.45 7.84
C THR A 39 18.07 2.94 6.69
N ASN A 40 18.96 1.98 6.94
CA ASN A 40 19.68 1.26 5.91
C ASN A 40 18.67 0.62 4.94
N GLY A 41 18.85 0.87 3.65
CA GLY A 41 17.95 0.36 2.61
C GLY A 41 16.81 1.31 2.23
N GLU A 42 16.57 2.42 2.94
CA GLU A 42 15.45 3.33 2.61
C GLU A 42 15.55 3.91 1.20
N LEU A 43 16.77 4.17 0.72
CA LEU A 43 16.99 4.74 -0.61
C LEU A 43 16.44 3.83 -1.69
N GLU A 44 16.76 2.54 -1.62
CA GLU A 44 16.31 1.51 -2.55
C GLU A 44 14.79 1.30 -2.49
N LEU A 45 14.15 1.61 -1.35
CA LEU A 45 12.70 1.50 -1.21
C LEU A 45 11.95 2.59 -1.98
N PHE A 46 12.57 3.73 -2.33
CA PHE A 46 11.90 4.73 -3.17
C PHE A 46 11.56 4.19 -4.56
N GLU A 47 12.30 3.20 -5.08
CA GLU A 47 12.00 2.59 -6.38
C GLU A 47 10.87 1.56 -6.31
N LYS A 48 10.68 0.93 -5.14
CA LYS A 48 9.78 -0.22 -4.94
C LYS A 48 8.47 0.15 -4.26
N LYS A 49 8.51 1.09 -3.31
CA LYS A 49 7.37 1.59 -2.52
C LYS A 49 6.18 1.88 -3.41
N TRP A 50 4.98 1.58 -2.92
CA TRP A 50 3.76 1.79 -3.69
C TRP A 50 3.64 3.23 -4.22
N PHE A 51 3.14 3.36 -5.44
CA PHE A 51 3.15 4.60 -6.20
C PHE A 51 2.55 5.80 -5.45
N ASP A 52 1.45 5.58 -4.71
CA ASP A 52 0.69 6.65 -4.06
C ASP A 52 1.48 7.44 -3.02
N TYR A 53 2.50 6.82 -2.42
CA TYR A 53 3.32 7.41 -1.38
C TYR A 53 4.81 7.23 -1.66
N ARG A 54 5.18 6.98 -2.92
CA ARG A 54 6.55 6.65 -3.35
C ARG A 54 7.56 7.72 -2.97
N HIS A 55 7.20 8.97 -3.24
CA HIS A 55 7.96 10.20 -3.00
C HIS A 55 7.93 10.65 -1.53
N LEU A 56 7.10 10.06 -0.67
CA LEU A 56 7.01 10.48 0.71
C LEU A 56 8.26 10.12 1.50
N HIS A 57 8.64 11.04 2.39
CA HIS A 57 9.67 10.82 3.38
C HIS A 57 9.37 9.54 4.19
N PRO A 58 10.37 8.71 4.57
CA PRO A 58 10.13 7.45 5.28
C PRO A 58 9.28 7.58 6.55
N MET A 59 9.43 8.69 7.27
CA MET A 59 8.59 9.02 8.42
C MET A 59 7.11 9.18 8.05
N ASP A 60 6.82 9.91 6.98
CA ASP A 60 5.46 10.17 6.50
C ASP A 60 4.82 8.87 5.97
N ALA A 61 5.59 8.06 5.24
CA ALA A 61 5.16 6.74 4.81
C ALA A 61 4.84 5.82 6.00
N THR A 62 5.67 5.86 7.05
CA THR A 62 5.42 5.09 8.28
C THR A 62 4.18 5.57 9.04
N LEU A 63 3.91 6.88 9.04
CA LEU A 63 2.67 7.44 9.58
C LEU A 63 1.45 6.88 8.83
N ILE A 64 1.45 6.94 7.49
CA ILE A 64 0.35 6.43 6.68
C ILE A 64 0.17 4.92 6.90
N PHE A 65 1.27 4.18 7.06
CA PHE A 65 1.23 2.77 7.43
C PHE A 65 0.57 2.55 8.80
N ALA A 66 0.91 3.37 9.80
CA ALA A 66 0.35 3.27 11.15
C ALA A 66 -1.16 3.55 11.18
N GLU A 67 -1.63 4.56 10.44
CA GLU A 67 -3.07 4.85 10.34
C GLU A 67 -3.81 3.77 9.53
N SER A 68 -3.20 3.29 8.45
CA SER A 68 -3.70 2.13 7.72
C SER A 68 -3.80 0.90 8.63
N TYR A 69 -2.83 0.70 9.53
CA TYR A 69 -2.86 -0.39 10.50
C TYR A 69 -4.06 -0.28 11.44
N LYS A 70 -4.23 0.87 12.09
CA LYS A 70 -5.34 1.10 13.01
C LYS A 70 -6.69 0.88 12.33
N ARG A 71 -6.84 1.40 11.10
CA ARG A 71 -8.06 1.28 10.30
C ARG A 71 -8.37 -0.16 9.92
N GLU A 72 -7.41 -0.88 9.33
CA GLU A 72 -7.64 -2.25 8.87
C GLU A 72 -7.79 -3.22 10.06
N TYR A 73 -7.15 -2.96 11.20
CA TYR A 73 -7.34 -3.75 12.42
C TYR A 73 -8.78 -3.69 12.92
N ALA A 74 -9.34 -2.48 13.02
CA ALA A 74 -10.74 -2.30 13.42
C ALA A 74 -11.71 -3.00 12.46
N LYS A 75 -11.50 -2.84 11.14
CA LYS A 75 -12.31 -3.50 10.10
C LYS A 75 -12.25 -5.03 10.20
N ILE A 76 -11.08 -5.61 10.48
CA ILE A 76 -10.95 -7.07 10.61
C ILE A 76 -11.66 -7.58 11.86
N LEU A 77 -11.61 -6.85 12.98
CA LEU A 77 -12.38 -7.22 14.16
C LEU A 77 -13.89 -7.25 13.90
N GLU A 78 -14.40 -6.25 13.18
CA GLU A 78 -15.81 -6.15 12.80
C GLU A 78 -16.21 -7.26 11.81
N SER A 79 -15.53 -7.33 10.66
CA SER A 79 -15.86 -8.25 9.56
C SER A 79 -15.72 -9.73 9.89
N HIS A 80 -14.82 -10.10 10.82
CA HIS A 80 -14.62 -11.49 11.24
C HIS A 80 -15.36 -11.81 12.55
N GLY A 81 -16.27 -10.94 13.01
CA GLY A 81 -17.10 -11.18 14.19
C GLY A 81 -16.33 -11.36 15.50
N ARG A 82 -15.12 -10.78 15.59
CA ARG A 82 -14.23 -10.93 16.75
C ARG A 82 -14.54 -9.95 17.87
N GLU A 83 -15.34 -8.93 17.58
CA GLU A 83 -15.76 -7.90 18.52
C GLU A 83 -17.13 -7.35 18.07
N ASP A 84 -17.87 -6.76 19.02
CA ASP A 84 -19.14 -6.09 18.73
C ASP A 84 -18.94 -4.91 17.76
N PHE A 85 -19.87 -4.72 16.81
CA PHE A 85 -19.78 -3.66 15.80
C PHE A 85 -19.67 -2.24 16.38
N ARG A 86 -20.19 -2.00 17.59
CA ARG A 86 -20.07 -0.70 18.27
C ARG A 86 -18.70 -0.51 18.90
N LYS A 87 -18.01 -1.60 19.25
CA LYS A 87 -16.69 -1.57 19.92
C LYS A 87 -15.54 -1.72 18.93
N ALA A 88 -15.72 -2.49 17.86
CA ALA A 88 -14.68 -2.78 16.88
C ALA A 88 -14.00 -1.51 16.30
N PRO A 89 -14.72 -0.42 15.95
CA PRO A 89 -14.09 0.83 15.47
C PRO A 89 -13.10 1.46 16.45
N PHE A 90 -13.21 1.16 17.75
CA PHE A 90 -12.35 1.70 18.80
C PHE A 90 -11.18 0.77 19.16
N ARG A 91 -11.14 -0.45 18.60
CA ARG A 91 -10.10 -1.45 18.83
C ARG A 91 -9.15 -1.47 17.63
N THR A 92 -7.97 -0.85 17.79
CA THR A 92 -7.06 -0.57 16.67
C THR A 92 -5.71 -1.27 16.75
N GLY A 93 -5.50 -2.18 17.72
CA GLY A 93 -4.22 -2.89 17.95
C GLY A 93 -3.06 -2.00 18.44
N LEU A 94 -3.20 -0.68 18.35
CA LEU A 94 -2.30 0.36 18.82
C LEU A 94 -3.05 1.44 19.58
N LYS A 95 -2.34 2.23 20.41
CA LYS A 95 -2.90 3.40 21.07
C LYS A 95 -3.34 4.45 20.03
N ARG A 96 -4.51 5.04 20.19
CA ARG A 96 -5.04 6.13 19.34
C ARG A 96 -4.41 7.48 19.72
N VAL A 97 -3.12 7.59 19.45
CA VAL A 97 -2.33 8.82 19.58
C VAL A 97 -1.59 9.07 18.26
N PRO A 98 -1.11 10.30 18.01
CA PRO A 98 -0.22 10.58 16.89
C PRO A 98 0.94 9.58 16.81
N PHE A 99 1.34 9.19 15.60
CA PHE A 99 2.39 8.20 15.37
C PHE A 99 3.66 8.46 16.22
N ILE A 100 4.11 9.71 16.28
CA ILE A 100 5.32 10.09 17.01
C ILE A 100 5.23 9.92 18.54
N ARG A 101 4.00 9.77 19.07
CA ARG A 101 3.73 9.57 20.51
C ARG A 101 3.54 8.09 20.86
N LEU A 102 3.71 7.18 19.91
CA LEU A 102 3.74 5.75 20.19
C LEU A 102 5.01 5.39 20.95
N SER A 103 5.01 4.22 21.61
CA SER A 103 6.23 3.72 22.24
C SER A 103 7.32 3.45 21.20
N LYS A 104 8.60 3.58 21.59
CA LYS A 104 9.75 3.26 20.72
C LYS A 104 9.67 1.87 20.11
N ALA A 105 9.17 0.89 20.86
CA ALA A 105 8.96 -0.47 20.36
C ALA A 105 7.94 -0.49 19.22
N ASN A 106 6.78 0.15 19.38
CA ASN A 106 5.76 0.22 18.33
C ASN A 106 6.25 1.00 17.11
N ILE A 107 6.95 2.11 17.30
CA ILE A 107 7.55 2.89 16.20
C ILE A 107 8.50 1.99 15.39
N THR A 108 9.39 1.27 16.07
CA THR A 108 10.35 0.35 15.43
C THR A 108 9.62 -0.77 14.69
N SER A 109 8.59 -1.37 15.29
CA SER A 109 7.83 -2.45 14.67
C SER A 109 7.05 -1.98 13.44
N LEU A 110 6.46 -0.79 13.49
CA LEU A 110 5.76 -0.17 12.36
C LEU A 110 6.73 0.17 11.24
N TRP A 111 7.90 0.73 11.58
CA TRP A 111 8.94 1.04 10.60
C TRP A 111 9.32 -0.21 9.80
N LYS A 112 9.70 -1.29 10.49
CA LYS A 112 10.07 -2.57 9.87
C LYS A 112 8.95 -3.18 9.02
N ALA A 113 7.72 -3.18 9.54
CA ALA A 113 6.56 -3.67 8.80
C ALA A 113 6.32 -2.87 7.51
N ARG A 114 6.45 -1.53 7.58
CA ARG A 114 6.36 -0.64 6.43
C ARG A 114 7.47 -0.92 5.42
N GLN A 115 8.72 -1.10 5.86
CA GLN A 115 9.82 -1.42 4.94
C GLN A 115 9.51 -2.70 4.16
N LYS A 116 8.95 -3.73 4.81
CA LYS A 116 8.55 -4.97 4.11
C LYS A 116 7.41 -4.77 3.13
N ALA A 117 6.42 -3.96 3.44
CA ALA A 117 5.38 -3.61 2.47
C ALA A 117 5.95 -2.84 1.26
N ASP A 118 6.92 -1.96 1.49
CA ASP A 118 7.62 -1.21 0.44
C ASP A 118 8.49 -2.11 -0.43
N GLU A 119 9.24 -3.05 0.17
CA GLU A 119 10.05 -4.05 -0.56
C GLU A 119 9.18 -4.89 -1.51
N LEU A 120 7.97 -5.24 -1.07
CA LEU A 120 6.99 -6.00 -1.85
C LEU A 120 6.23 -5.15 -2.86
N GLY A 121 6.34 -3.82 -2.79
CA GLY A 121 5.67 -2.89 -3.69
C GLY A 121 4.15 -2.97 -3.63
N VAL A 122 3.57 -3.06 -2.43
CA VAL A 122 2.13 -3.22 -2.22
C VAL A 122 1.49 -2.06 -1.45
N ASP A 123 0.21 -1.81 -1.72
CA ASP A 123 -0.62 -0.89 -0.92
C ASP A 123 -0.67 -1.32 0.55
N TYR A 124 -0.46 -0.37 1.48
CA TYR A 124 -0.42 -0.63 2.91
C TYR A 124 -1.73 -1.20 3.44
N GLY A 125 -2.88 -0.69 2.99
CA GLY A 125 -4.18 -1.20 3.38
C GLY A 125 -4.36 -2.66 2.97
N TYR A 126 -4.00 -3.00 1.73
CA TYR A 126 -4.03 -4.38 1.23
C TYR A 126 -3.07 -5.30 1.99
N PHE A 127 -1.82 -4.87 2.24
CA PHE A 127 -0.83 -5.65 2.98
C PHE A 127 -1.36 -5.99 4.37
N ILE A 128 -1.76 -4.97 5.13
CA ILE A 128 -2.21 -5.13 6.51
C ILE A 128 -3.50 -5.94 6.58
N SER A 129 -4.53 -5.58 5.79
CA SER A 129 -5.80 -6.29 5.81
C SER A 129 -5.62 -7.78 5.46
N SER A 130 -4.71 -8.09 4.53
CA SER A 130 -4.39 -9.48 4.17
C SER A 130 -3.70 -10.23 5.30
N MET A 131 -2.68 -9.64 5.94
CA MET A 131 -1.98 -10.22 7.08
C MET A 131 -2.93 -10.52 8.25
N LEU A 132 -3.74 -9.53 8.62
CA LEU A 132 -4.71 -9.66 9.71
C LEU A 132 -5.81 -10.67 9.36
N SER A 133 -6.28 -10.71 8.11
CA SER A 133 -7.25 -11.72 7.64
C SER A 133 -6.69 -13.13 7.69
N ILE A 134 -5.40 -13.33 7.39
CA ILE A 134 -4.75 -14.65 7.49
C ILE A 134 -4.82 -15.15 8.93
N ALA A 135 -4.43 -14.32 9.89
CA ALA A 135 -4.48 -14.68 11.31
C ALA A 135 -5.92 -14.86 11.82
N ALA A 136 -6.86 -14.02 11.38
CA ALA A 136 -8.26 -14.13 11.75
C ALA A 136 -8.88 -15.46 11.28
N ARG A 137 -8.62 -15.86 10.03
CA ARG A 137 -9.11 -17.13 9.46
C ARG A 137 -8.46 -18.37 10.07
N ARG A 138 -7.26 -18.22 10.61
CA ARG A 138 -6.55 -19.27 11.36
C ARG A 138 -6.89 -19.24 12.85
N GLU A 139 -7.89 -18.45 13.25
CA GLU A 139 -8.43 -18.38 14.61
C GLU A 139 -7.36 -18.06 15.66
N TRP A 140 -6.36 -17.25 15.32
CA TRP A 140 -5.37 -16.80 16.30
C TRP A 140 -6.08 -16.06 17.44
N ASN A 141 -5.68 -16.31 18.69
CA ASN A 141 -6.29 -15.70 19.88
C ASN A 141 -6.27 -14.17 19.80
N GLU A 142 -5.15 -13.59 19.38
CA GLU A 142 -5.01 -12.16 19.11
C GLU A 142 -4.61 -11.91 17.65
N LEU A 143 -5.12 -10.81 17.09
CA LEU A 143 -4.66 -10.36 15.78
C LEU A 143 -3.19 -9.89 15.85
N PRO A 144 -2.41 -10.07 14.78
CA PRO A 144 -1.00 -9.69 14.70
C PRO A 144 -0.75 -8.21 15.07
N ARG A 145 0.17 -7.97 16.01
CA ARG A 145 0.79 -6.66 16.26
C ARG A 145 1.72 -6.29 15.10
N PRO A 146 2.12 -5.02 14.92
CA PRO A 146 3.01 -4.62 13.83
C PRO A 146 4.31 -5.43 13.74
N GLN A 147 4.84 -5.87 14.88
CA GLN A 147 6.07 -6.68 14.92
C GLN A 147 5.92 -8.05 14.24
N HIS A 148 4.69 -8.59 14.17
CA HIS A 148 4.40 -9.89 13.57
C HIS A 148 4.25 -9.79 12.04
N LEU A 149 3.97 -8.59 11.50
CA LEU A 149 3.70 -8.40 10.07
C LEU A 149 4.94 -8.57 9.17
N TRP A 150 6.13 -8.61 9.76
CA TRP A 150 7.39 -8.80 9.05
C TRP A 150 8.12 -10.09 9.45
N GLN A 151 7.45 -11.00 10.18
CA GLN A 151 8.01 -12.32 10.49
C GLN A 151 7.81 -13.27 9.31
N GLU A 152 8.78 -14.14 9.06
CA GLU A 152 8.86 -15.00 7.87
C GLU A 152 7.60 -15.85 7.69
N ASP A 153 7.14 -16.54 8.74
CA ASP A 153 5.97 -17.43 8.66
C ASP A 153 4.72 -16.74 8.11
N LEU A 154 4.46 -15.51 8.54
CA LEU A 154 3.28 -14.76 8.10
C LEU A 154 3.50 -14.12 6.71
N LEU A 155 4.73 -13.69 6.43
CA LEU A 155 5.15 -13.16 5.14
C LEU A 155 5.06 -14.19 4.02
N GLU A 156 5.42 -15.45 4.28
CA GLU A 156 5.34 -16.54 3.30
C GLU A 156 3.89 -16.74 2.85
N ILE A 157 2.96 -16.86 3.80
CA ILE A 157 1.53 -17.05 3.51
C ILE A 157 0.95 -15.84 2.77
N PHE A 158 1.36 -14.63 3.15
CA PHE A 158 0.96 -13.43 2.43
C PHE A 158 1.48 -13.43 0.99
N THR A 159 2.75 -13.77 0.79
CA THR A 159 3.40 -13.77 -0.52
C THR A 159 2.71 -14.77 -1.46
N ASP A 160 2.39 -15.97 -0.98
CA ASP A 160 1.61 -16.95 -1.74
C ASP A 160 0.23 -16.43 -2.14
N LYS A 161 -0.46 -15.77 -1.20
CA LYS A 161 -1.77 -15.16 -1.46
C LYS A 161 -1.65 -14.00 -2.45
N HIS A 162 -0.60 -13.20 -2.34
CA HIS A 162 -0.35 -12.06 -3.20
C HIS A 162 -0.02 -12.49 -4.62
N ASN A 163 0.80 -13.53 -4.80
CA ASN A 163 1.09 -14.11 -6.11
C ASN A 163 -0.18 -14.60 -6.82
N LYS A 164 -1.09 -15.27 -6.09
CA LYS A 164 -2.41 -15.66 -6.62
C LYS A 164 -3.30 -14.46 -6.93
N HIS A 165 -3.21 -13.40 -6.14
CA HIS A 165 -3.94 -12.15 -6.38
C HIS A 165 -3.48 -11.48 -7.68
N ASN A 166 -2.17 -11.37 -7.91
CA ASN A 166 -1.58 -10.74 -9.09
C ASN A 166 -1.91 -11.48 -10.40
N GLN A 167 -2.24 -12.77 -10.31
CA GLN A 167 -2.70 -13.57 -11.45
C GLN A 167 -4.15 -13.29 -11.85
N THR A 168 -4.95 -12.71 -10.96
CA THR A 168 -6.42 -12.65 -11.09
C THR A 168 -7.01 -11.26 -10.99
N ARG A 169 -6.26 -10.27 -10.49
CA ARG A 169 -6.67 -8.86 -10.41
C ARG A 169 -5.53 -7.94 -10.79
N ILE A 170 -5.86 -6.86 -11.49
CA ILE A 170 -4.94 -5.78 -11.80
C ILE A 170 -4.81 -4.85 -10.59
N ASN A 171 -3.59 -4.42 -10.32
CA ASN A 171 -3.26 -3.48 -9.26
C ASN A 171 -2.69 -2.20 -9.88
N GLY A 172 -2.91 -1.07 -9.22
CA GLY A 172 -2.37 0.22 -9.63
C GLY A 172 -2.81 1.31 -8.67
N SER A 173 -2.17 2.47 -8.79
CA SER A 173 -2.49 3.65 -7.98
C SER A 173 -3.95 4.06 -8.09
N ARG A 174 -4.51 4.57 -7.00
CA ARG A 174 -5.87 5.15 -6.98
C ARG A 174 -5.90 6.64 -7.35
N LEU A 175 -4.74 7.28 -7.51
CA LEU A 175 -4.64 8.71 -7.74
C LEU A 175 -4.87 9.02 -9.23
N SER A 176 -5.60 10.10 -9.51
CA SER A 176 -5.86 10.55 -10.87
C SER A 176 -4.57 10.87 -11.64
N TYR A 177 -3.52 11.27 -10.92
CA TYR A 177 -2.16 11.48 -11.43
C TYR A 177 -1.62 10.29 -12.25
N PHE A 178 -2.02 9.05 -11.94
CA PHE A 178 -1.55 7.86 -12.65
C PHE A 178 -2.47 7.41 -13.79
N THR A 179 -3.48 8.22 -14.12
CA THR A 179 -4.38 7.96 -15.24
C THR A 179 -3.90 8.63 -16.51
N THR A 180 -4.39 8.17 -17.66
CA THR A 180 -4.08 8.74 -18.98
C THR A 180 -4.46 10.21 -19.09
N ASN A 181 -5.48 10.68 -18.36
CA ASN A 181 -5.95 12.05 -18.40
C ASN A 181 -4.95 13.06 -17.84
N GLU A 182 -4.14 12.66 -16.85
CA GLU A 182 -3.16 13.53 -16.17
C GLU A 182 -1.71 13.13 -16.49
N TYR A 183 -1.52 12.30 -17.51
CA TYR A 183 -0.19 11.85 -17.89
C TYR A 183 0.63 12.98 -18.50
N VAL A 184 1.81 13.23 -17.91
CA VAL A 184 2.75 14.28 -18.35
C VAL A 184 4.13 13.72 -18.70
N GLY A 185 4.33 12.40 -18.62
CA GLY A 185 5.61 11.76 -18.90
C GLY A 185 6.63 11.85 -17.77
N ASP A 186 6.16 11.93 -16.52
CA ASP A 186 7.02 11.83 -15.34
C ASP A 186 7.56 10.41 -15.16
N GLU A 187 8.78 10.28 -14.65
CA GLU A 187 9.46 8.99 -14.44
C GLU A 187 8.63 8.04 -13.56
N ILE A 188 7.96 8.57 -12.53
CA ILE A 188 7.10 7.79 -11.64
C ILE A 188 5.84 7.30 -12.36
N GLN A 189 5.26 8.10 -13.27
CA GLN A 189 4.13 7.68 -14.11
C GLN A 189 4.55 6.59 -15.10
N ASP A 190 5.74 6.72 -15.70
CA ASP A 190 6.29 5.70 -16.61
C ASP A 190 6.58 4.39 -15.89
N ALA A 191 7.10 4.47 -14.66
CA ALA A 191 7.29 3.30 -13.80
C ALA A 191 5.95 2.62 -13.46
N HIS A 192 4.91 3.40 -13.17
CA HIS A 192 3.57 2.86 -12.93
C HIS A 192 2.98 2.19 -14.17
N ARG A 193 3.09 2.80 -15.34
CA ARG A 193 2.65 2.19 -16.60
C ARG A 193 3.37 0.88 -16.89
N ARG A 194 4.69 0.84 -16.72
CA ARG A 194 5.47 -0.40 -16.84
C ARG A 194 4.98 -1.47 -15.86
N PHE A 195 4.77 -1.11 -14.59
CA PHE A 195 4.21 -2.02 -13.59
C PHE A 195 2.81 -2.56 -13.96
N VAL A 196 1.93 -1.71 -14.48
CA VAL A 196 0.59 -2.12 -14.95
C VAL A 196 0.72 -3.08 -16.15
N MET A 197 1.62 -2.78 -17.09
CA MET A 197 1.87 -3.62 -18.27
C MET A 197 2.49 -4.97 -17.91
N GLU A 198 3.43 -5.02 -16.96
CA GLU A 198 4.05 -6.26 -16.48
C GLU A 198 3.04 -7.24 -15.87
N GLN A 199 1.98 -6.74 -15.22
CA GLN A 199 0.93 -7.59 -14.66
C GLN A 199 0.20 -8.41 -15.73
N PHE A 200 0.16 -7.96 -16.99
CA PHE A 200 -0.44 -8.74 -18.08
C PHE A 200 0.37 -9.98 -18.44
N HIS A 201 1.69 -9.90 -18.32
CA HIS A 201 2.57 -11.05 -18.53
C HIS A 201 2.33 -12.10 -17.45
N ASN A 202 2.15 -11.66 -16.21
CA ASN A 202 1.93 -12.51 -15.04
C ASN A 202 0.47 -12.99 -14.88
N ALA A 203 -0.49 -12.35 -15.54
CA ALA A 203 -1.91 -12.71 -15.48
C ALA A 203 -2.18 -14.07 -16.12
N LEU A 204 -3.12 -14.83 -15.53
CA LEU A 204 -3.64 -16.05 -16.15
C LEU A 204 -4.20 -15.74 -17.55
N PRO A 205 -3.91 -16.56 -18.58
CA PRO A 205 -4.35 -16.28 -19.95
C PRO A 205 -5.87 -16.01 -20.08
N SER A 206 -6.68 -16.70 -19.27
CA SER A 206 -8.14 -16.52 -19.22
C SER A 206 -8.59 -15.20 -18.59
N LYS A 207 -7.73 -14.54 -17.81
CA LYS A 207 -8.02 -13.27 -17.13
C LYS A 207 -7.48 -12.05 -17.89
N ARG A 208 -6.54 -12.24 -18.82
CA ARG A 208 -5.94 -11.14 -19.62
C ARG A 208 -6.96 -10.20 -20.27
N PRO A 209 -8.09 -10.68 -20.87
CA PRO A 209 -9.09 -9.77 -21.44
C PRO A 209 -9.76 -8.87 -20.39
N LEU A 210 -10.05 -9.41 -19.19
CA LEU A 210 -10.62 -8.61 -18.09
C LEU A 210 -9.61 -7.60 -17.53
N PHE A 211 -8.33 -7.97 -17.45
CA PHE A 211 -7.26 -7.05 -17.06
C PHE A 211 -7.16 -5.89 -18.04
N ALA A 212 -7.20 -6.20 -19.34
CA ALA A 212 -7.14 -5.22 -20.42
C ALA A 212 -8.32 -4.26 -20.31
N TYR A 213 -9.53 -4.81 -20.22
CA TYR A 213 -10.73 -4.02 -20.02
C TYR A 213 -10.61 -3.09 -18.79
N SER A 214 -10.15 -3.63 -17.66
CA SER A 214 -9.97 -2.84 -16.44
C SER A 214 -8.92 -1.74 -16.59
N ALA A 215 -7.79 -2.01 -17.23
CA ALA A 215 -6.70 -1.08 -17.39
C ALA A 215 -7.05 0.12 -18.30
N PHE A 216 -7.78 -0.10 -19.41
CA PHE A 216 -8.10 0.97 -20.37
C PHE A 216 -9.39 1.69 -20.04
N TYR A 217 -10.46 0.94 -19.78
CA TYR A 217 -11.80 1.53 -19.73
C TYR A 217 -12.22 1.93 -18.33
N LEU A 218 -11.91 1.11 -17.33
CA LEU A 218 -12.31 1.39 -15.95
C LEU A 218 -11.31 2.29 -15.23
N LEU A 219 -10.04 1.91 -15.25
CA LEU A 219 -8.99 2.55 -14.44
C LEU A 219 -8.16 3.56 -15.24
N LYS A 220 -8.17 3.47 -16.58
CA LYS A 220 -7.47 4.38 -17.49
C LYS A 220 -5.99 4.55 -17.16
N TYR A 221 -5.28 3.47 -16.84
CA TYR A 221 -3.85 3.53 -16.49
C TYR A 221 -2.93 3.62 -17.71
N VAL A 222 -3.33 3.01 -18.82
CA VAL A 222 -2.52 2.91 -20.04
C VAL A 222 -3.37 3.33 -21.23
N ASP A 223 -2.72 3.94 -22.21
CA ASP A 223 -3.37 4.33 -23.46
C ASP A 223 -3.72 3.11 -24.33
N GLU A 224 -4.89 3.15 -24.97
CA GLU A 224 -5.40 2.04 -25.79
C GLU A 224 -4.52 1.77 -27.02
N GLN A 225 -4.02 2.84 -27.67
CA GLN A 225 -3.14 2.72 -28.83
C GLN A 225 -1.82 2.06 -28.43
N LEU A 226 -1.23 2.47 -27.30
CA LEU A 226 -0.01 1.85 -26.78
C LEU A 226 -0.23 0.36 -26.49
N PHE A 227 -1.34 -0.01 -25.84
CA PHE A 227 -1.60 -1.40 -25.51
C PHE A 227 -1.90 -2.29 -26.73
N SER A 228 -2.76 -1.81 -27.63
CA SER A 228 -3.13 -2.56 -28.84
C SER A 228 -1.93 -2.91 -29.72
N SER A 229 -0.89 -2.06 -29.70
CA SER A 229 0.38 -2.33 -30.39
C SER A 229 1.14 -3.51 -29.77
N GLN A 230 1.10 -3.68 -28.44
CA GLN A 230 1.82 -4.72 -27.72
C GLN A 230 1.02 -6.01 -27.53
N PHE A 231 -0.31 -5.92 -27.40
CA PHE A 231 -1.19 -7.06 -27.10
C PHE A 231 -2.47 -7.08 -27.96
N PRO A 232 -2.34 -7.14 -29.31
CA PRO A 232 -3.47 -6.95 -30.24
C PRO A 232 -4.58 -7.99 -30.06
N GLU A 233 -4.25 -9.25 -29.77
CA GLU A 233 -5.26 -10.30 -29.56
C GLU A 233 -6.02 -10.14 -28.24
N VAL A 234 -5.31 -9.71 -27.17
CA VAL A 234 -5.93 -9.47 -25.87
C VAL A 234 -6.86 -8.27 -25.95
N HIS A 235 -6.41 -7.21 -26.64
CA HIS A 235 -7.21 -6.02 -26.91
C HIS A 235 -8.51 -6.35 -27.64
N ARG A 236 -8.45 -7.12 -28.74
CA ARG A 236 -9.65 -7.56 -29.48
C ARG A 236 -10.63 -8.34 -28.61
N LYS A 237 -10.14 -9.16 -27.67
CA LYS A 237 -11.00 -9.90 -26.73
C LYS A 237 -11.60 -8.98 -25.66
N ALA A 238 -10.84 -8.00 -25.19
CA ALA A 238 -11.30 -7.02 -24.20
C ALA A 238 -12.41 -6.11 -24.77
N LEU A 239 -12.33 -5.72 -26.04
CA LEU A 239 -13.38 -4.96 -26.74
C LEU A 239 -14.74 -5.66 -26.78
N ARG A 240 -14.79 -7.00 -26.63
CA ARG A 240 -16.05 -7.74 -26.57
C ARG A 240 -16.74 -7.65 -25.19
N LEU A 241 -16.09 -7.03 -24.21
CA LEU A 241 -16.62 -6.81 -22.86
C LEU A 241 -17.18 -5.40 -22.66
N VAL A 242 -16.94 -4.49 -23.63
CA VAL A 242 -17.52 -3.14 -23.71
C VAL A 242 -18.94 -3.24 -24.26
#